data_AF-P31525-F1
#
_entry.id   AF-P31525-F1
#
_cell.length_a   1.000
_cell.length_b   1.000
_cell.length_c   1.000
_cell.angle_alpha   90.00
_cell.angle_beta   90.00
_cell.angle_gamma   90.00
#
_symmetry.space_group_name_H-M   'P 1'
#
loop_
_entity.id
_entity.type
_entity.pdbx_description
1 polymer ?
#
loop_
_entity_poly.entity_id
_entity_poly.type
_entity_poly.pdbx_seq_one_letter_code
_entity_poly.pdbx_strand_id
1 'polypeptide(L)'
;MAIRFQALEVVALSVPEAPRPIQEYLQDIDCLVGAIADPERTEKIAPDQYQLKMRPIGFLDLYKFQPIVTLKIWCDRHYQVHIKSLDYQLRGLEPFMKGFKLDVTGRLQPIADEQEQWLLEGEADLQVKLELPPPLWFTPKALVKKTGDRLLREILQRIKGQLLDQLVRDYQVWANGTRENSACGDRLETHP
;
A
#
# COMPACT_ATOMS: atom_id res chain seq x y z
N MET A 1 11.24 -23.50 -12.20
CA MET A 1 11.82 -22.33 -12.92
C MET A 1 11.31 -21.06 -12.25
N ALA A 2 12.18 -20.15 -11.82
CA ALA A 2 11.77 -18.91 -11.18
C ALA A 2 11.48 -17.80 -12.21
N ILE A 3 10.44 -17.02 -11.96
CA ILE A 3 10.13 -15.78 -12.68
C ILE A 3 10.03 -14.64 -11.68
N ARG A 4 10.32 -13.42 -12.14
CA ARG A 4 10.16 -12.19 -11.35
C ARG A 4 9.25 -11.22 -12.09
N PHE A 5 8.32 -10.66 -11.34
CA PHE A 5 7.47 -9.54 -11.73
C PHE A 5 7.86 -8.32 -10.92
N GLN A 6 7.74 -7.14 -11.52
CA GLN A 6 8.00 -5.90 -10.83
C GLN A 6 7.14 -4.76 -11.38
N ALA A 7 6.75 -3.86 -10.48
CA ALA A 7 6.21 -2.57 -10.82
C ALA A 7 6.77 -1.51 -9.87
N LEU A 8 6.98 -0.31 -10.43
CA LEU A 8 7.35 0.89 -9.69
C LEU A 8 6.33 1.97 -10.04
N GLU A 9 5.84 2.68 -9.05
CA GLU A 9 4.99 3.85 -9.25
C GLU A 9 5.46 4.99 -8.35
N VAL A 10 5.40 6.20 -8.90
CA VAL A 10 5.70 7.44 -8.18
C VAL A 10 4.45 8.29 -8.10
N VAL A 11 4.33 9.06 -7.02
CA VAL A 11 3.23 9.99 -6.80
C VAL A 11 3.77 11.32 -6.29
N ALA A 12 3.15 12.40 -6.75
CA ALA A 12 3.34 13.73 -6.22
C ALA A 12 1.95 14.36 -6.11
N LEU A 13 1.67 15.00 -4.98
CA LEU A 13 0.43 15.72 -4.75
C LEU A 13 0.73 17.06 -4.07
N SER A 14 0.01 18.10 -4.49
CA SER A 14 0.03 19.37 -3.79
C SER A 14 -0.82 19.25 -2.52
N VAL A 15 -0.25 19.67 -1.40
CA VAL A 15 -0.92 19.68 -0.11
C VAL A 15 -1.55 21.06 0.07
N PRO A 16 -2.88 21.14 0.30
CA PRO A 16 -3.53 22.42 0.55
C PRO A 16 -3.06 23.01 1.88
N GLU A 17 -3.03 24.34 1.96
CA GLU A 17 -2.80 25.03 3.21
C GLU A 17 -3.87 24.68 4.24
N ALA A 18 -3.44 24.36 5.46
CA ALA A 18 -4.31 24.01 6.57
C ALA A 18 -3.72 24.52 7.90
N PRO A 19 -4.53 24.66 8.96
CA PRO A 19 -4.06 25.20 10.24
C PRO A 19 -2.96 24.38 10.92
N ARG A 20 -2.91 23.08 10.64
CA ARG A 20 -1.88 22.17 11.15
C ARG A 20 -1.01 21.69 9.99
N PRO A 21 0.31 21.55 10.18
CA PRO A 21 1.22 21.09 9.13
C PRO A 21 1.00 19.62 8.77
N ILE A 22 1.20 19.28 7.49
CA ILE A 22 1.09 17.90 6.98
C ILE A 22 2.04 16.94 7.67
N GLN A 23 3.18 17.44 8.15
CA GLN A 23 4.17 16.71 8.92
C GLN A 23 3.56 16.04 10.16
N GLU A 24 2.68 16.74 10.89
CA GLU A 24 2.03 16.18 12.08
C GLU A 24 1.02 15.08 11.70
N TYR A 25 0.32 15.26 10.58
CA TYR A 25 -0.60 14.25 10.06
C TYR A 25 0.13 12.95 9.67
N LEU A 26 1.30 13.06 9.05
CA LEU A 26 2.13 11.89 8.66
C LEU A 26 2.70 11.12 9.87
N GLN A 27 2.73 11.73 11.05
CA GLN A 27 3.12 11.03 12.28
C GLN A 27 1.98 10.17 12.85
N ASP A 28 0.74 10.49 12.49
CA ASP A 28 -0.43 9.69 12.83
C ASP A 28 -0.63 8.59 11.77
N ILE A 29 0.17 7.53 11.90
CA ILE A 29 0.16 6.41 10.94
C ILE A 29 -1.21 5.74 10.87
N ASP A 30 -1.94 5.66 11.99
CA ASP A 30 -3.27 5.06 12.01
C ASP A 30 -4.26 5.86 11.16
N CYS A 31 -4.24 7.19 11.29
CA CYS A 31 -5.07 8.07 10.47
C CYS A 31 -4.68 7.96 8.99
N LEU A 32 -3.39 7.97 8.69
CA LEU A 32 -2.87 7.84 7.32
C LEU A 32 -3.27 6.51 6.67
N VAL A 33 -3.14 5.40 7.41
CA VAL A 33 -3.54 4.07 6.93
C VAL A 33 -5.05 4.01 6.72
N GLY A 34 -5.84 4.54 7.65
CA GLY A 34 -7.30 4.60 7.53
C GLY A 34 -7.81 5.43 6.35
N ALA A 35 -7.07 6.47 5.95
CA ALA A 35 -7.41 7.30 4.80
C ALA A 35 -7.19 6.58 3.46
N ILE A 36 -6.10 5.80 3.35
CA ILE A 36 -5.67 5.19 2.08
C ILE A 36 -6.24 3.78 1.93
N ALA A 37 -6.22 2.99 2.99
CA ALA A 37 -6.60 1.58 2.98
C ALA A 37 -8.10 1.42 3.25
N ASP A 38 -8.68 0.34 2.72
CA ASP A 38 -10.08 0.00 2.98
C ASP A 38 -10.21 -0.48 4.45
N PRO A 39 -10.96 0.22 5.31
CA PRO A 39 -11.05 -0.12 6.74
C PRO A 39 -11.67 -1.50 6.98
N GLU A 40 -12.58 -1.96 6.11
CA GLU A 40 -13.16 -3.32 6.22
C GLU A 40 -12.14 -4.43 5.92
N ARG A 41 -10.99 -4.05 5.38
CA ARG A 41 -9.94 -4.96 4.88
C ARG A 41 -8.60 -4.70 5.53
N THR A 42 -8.54 -3.81 6.50
CA THR A 42 -7.29 -3.40 7.14
C THR A 42 -7.42 -3.60 8.63
N GLU A 43 -6.49 -4.36 9.18
CA GLU A 43 -6.47 -4.72 10.59
C GLU A 43 -5.11 -4.33 11.17
N LYS A 44 -5.10 -3.58 12.27
CA LYS A 44 -3.87 -3.26 12.99
C LYS A 44 -3.53 -4.43 13.92
N ILE A 45 -2.43 -5.11 13.64
CA ILE A 45 -2.04 -6.33 14.35
C ILE A 45 -0.99 -6.09 15.44
N ALA A 46 -0.22 -5.01 15.32
CA ALA A 46 0.79 -4.58 16.27
C ALA A 46 1.12 -3.09 16.02
N PRO A 47 1.89 -2.43 16.90
CA PRO A 47 2.42 -1.10 16.61
C PRO A 47 3.15 -1.09 15.27
N ASP A 48 2.84 -0.10 14.43
CA ASP A 48 3.37 0.05 13.08
C ASP A 48 3.10 -1.13 12.13
N GLN A 49 2.22 -2.08 12.47
CA GLN A 49 1.98 -3.28 11.66
C GLN A 49 0.51 -3.46 11.31
N TYR A 50 0.25 -3.55 10.01
CA TYR A 50 -1.09 -3.59 9.44
C TYR A 50 -1.21 -4.80 8.51
N GLN A 51 -2.25 -5.60 8.71
CA GLN A 51 -2.61 -6.68 7.82
C GLN A 51 -3.71 -6.21 6.85
N LEU A 52 -3.40 -6.24 5.56
CA LEU A 52 -4.30 -5.82 4.50
C LEU A 52 -4.82 -7.04 3.73
N LYS A 53 -6.14 -7.24 3.74
CA LYS A 53 -6.85 -8.33 3.07
C LYS A 53 -7.43 -7.83 1.73
N MET A 54 -6.67 -7.98 0.64
CA MET A 54 -7.09 -7.47 -0.66
C MET A 54 -8.32 -8.21 -1.21
N ARG A 55 -9.00 -7.60 -2.19
CA ARG A 55 -10.02 -8.31 -2.98
C ARG A 55 -9.36 -9.43 -3.80
N PRO A 56 -10.06 -10.54 -4.08
CA PRO A 56 -9.53 -11.57 -4.96
C PRO A 56 -9.12 -11.02 -6.33
N ILE A 57 -7.95 -11.43 -6.80
CA ILE A 57 -7.31 -10.99 -8.04
C ILE A 57 -7.17 -12.19 -8.98
N GLY A 58 -7.40 -11.96 -10.28
CA GLY A 58 -7.19 -12.96 -11.33
C GLY A 58 -5.79 -12.87 -11.94
N PHE A 59 -5.26 -14.00 -12.42
CA PHE A 59 -4.02 -14.07 -13.19
C PHE A 59 -4.14 -15.05 -14.36
N LEU A 60 -3.89 -14.54 -15.57
CA LEU A 60 -4.01 -15.28 -16.84
C LEU A 60 -5.38 -15.98 -17.04
N ASP A 61 -6.45 -15.49 -16.40
CA ASP A 61 -7.79 -16.12 -16.37
C ASP A 61 -7.83 -17.58 -15.88
N LEU A 62 -6.69 -18.10 -15.40
CA LEU A 62 -6.51 -19.48 -14.93
C LEU A 62 -6.47 -19.55 -13.41
N TYR A 63 -6.00 -18.49 -12.75
CA TYR A 63 -5.82 -18.43 -11.31
C TYR A 63 -6.61 -17.28 -10.73
N LYS A 64 -7.27 -17.52 -9.59
CA LYS A 64 -7.91 -16.50 -8.77
C LYS A 64 -7.48 -16.69 -7.34
N PHE A 65 -6.97 -15.62 -6.73
CA PHE A 65 -6.40 -15.71 -5.39
C PHE A 65 -6.60 -14.43 -4.61
N GLN A 66 -6.58 -14.53 -3.30
CA GLN A 66 -6.72 -13.39 -2.40
C GLN A 66 -5.39 -13.11 -1.69
N PRO A 67 -4.72 -11.99 -2.02
CA PRO A 67 -3.55 -11.55 -1.27
C PRO A 67 -3.93 -11.02 0.11
N ILE A 68 -3.18 -11.45 1.12
CA ILE A 68 -3.18 -10.87 2.45
C ILE A 68 -1.73 -10.50 2.75
N VAL A 69 -1.46 -9.23 3.04
CA VAL A 69 -0.10 -8.73 3.23
C VAL A 69 -0.01 -8.05 4.58
N THR A 70 1.00 -8.43 5.36
CA THR A 70 1.37 -7.71 6.58
C THR A 70 2.43 -6.68 6.23
N LEU A 71 2.10 -5.41 6.42
CA LEU A 71 2.99 -4.28 6.17
C LEU A 71 3.43 -3.68 7.50
N LYS A 72 4.71 -3.34 7.58
CA LYS A 72 5.23 -2.39 8.55
C LYS A 72 5.14 -0.98 7.96
N ILE A 73 4.53 -0.05 8.66
CA ILE A 73 4.38 1.34 8.25
C ILE A 73 4.78 2.23 9.42
N TRP A 74 5.77 3.09 9.23
CA TRP A 74 6.28 3.97 10.29
C TRP A 74 6.72 5.31 9.73
N CYS A 75 6.65 6.35 10.56
CA CYS A 75 7.17 7.68 10.25
C CYS A 75 8.53 7.87 10.92
N ASP A 76 9.51 8.40 10.18
CA ASP A 76 10.82 8.71 10.73
C ASP A 76 10.91 10.16 11.26
N ARG A 77 12.11 10.55 11.68
CA ARG A 77 12.37 11.90 12.25
C ARG A 77 12.31 13.03 11.23
N HIS A 78 12.32 12.70 9.94
CA HIS A 78 12.23 13.64 8.83
C HIS A 78 10.80 13.72 8.27
N TYR A 79 9.82 13.19 9.00
CA TYR A 79 8.42 13.11 8.57
C TYR A 79 8.21 12.27 7.31
N GLN A 80 9.16 11.39 7.00
CA GLN A 80 9.04 10.43 5.92
C GLN A 80 8.36 9.17 6.44
N VAL A 81 7.26 8.80 5.79
CA VAL A 81 6.56 7.55 6.02
C VAL A 81 7.20 6.48 5.17
N HIS A 82 7.55 5.36 5.80
CA HIS A 82 8.13 4.19 5.17
C HIS A 82 7.16 3.04 5.22
N ILE A 83 7.11 2.25 4.14
CA ILE A 83 6.30 1.05 4.03
C ILE A 83 7.24 -0.12 3.70
N LYS A 84 7.07 -1.24 4.39
CA LYS A 84 7.78 -2.49 4.09
C LYS A 84 6.91 -3.71 4.34
N SER A 85 6.89 -4.68 3.43
CA SER A 85 6.27 -5.97 3.68
C SER A 85 7.06 -6.78 4.72
N LEU A 86 6.35 -7.32 5.70
CA LEU A 86 6.89 -8.25 6.70
C LEU A 86 6.53 -9.70 6.40
N ASP A 87 5.28 -9.92 5.98
CA ASP A 87 4.74 -11.25 5.71
C ASP A 87 3.64 -11.18 4.64
N TYR A 88 3.31 -12.32 4.06
CA TYR A 88 2.25 -12.43 3.05
C TYR A 88 1.63 -13.83 3.04
N GLN A 89 0.36 -13.88 2.65
CA GLN A 89 -0.40 -15.09 2.39
C GLN A 89 -1.20 -14.92 1.10
N LEU A 90 -1.21 -15.93 0.23
CA LEU A 90 -2.07 -15.93 -0.96
C LEU A 90 -3.09 -17.06 -0.85
N ARG A 91 -4.31 -16.74 -0.43
CA ARG A 91 -5.40 -17.74 -0.38
C ARG A 91 -5.81 -18.14 -1.78
N GLY A 92 -5.93 -19.44 -2.05
CA GLY A 92 -6.19 -20.02 -3.37
C GLY A 92 -4.93 -20.35 -4.19
N LEU A 93 -3.74 -20.01 -3.70
CA LEU A 93 -2.45 -20.41 -4.30
C LEU A 93 -1.53 -21.12 -3.30
N GLU A 94 -2.08 -21.68 -2.22
CA GLU A 94 -1.34 -22.37 -1.15
C GLU A 94 -0.36 -23.42 -1.69
N PRO A 95 -0.73 -24.27 -2.68
CA PRO A 95 0.21 -25.25 -3.24
C PRO A 95 1.44 -24.62 -3.93
N PHE A 96 1.31 -23.36 -4.35
CA PHE A 96 2.34 -22.62 -5.09
C PHE A 96 3.09 -21.61 -4.21
N MET A 97 2.87 -21.64 -2.89
CA MET A 97 3.60 -20.77 -1.94
C MET A 97 5.07 -21.16 -1.81
N LYS A 98 5.45 -22.39 -2.18
CA LYS A 98 6.85 -22.79 -2.18
C LYS A 98 7.63 -21.96 -3.20
N GLY A 99 8.60 -21.18 -2.70
CA GLY A 99 9.43 -20.31 -3.54
C GLY A 99 8.74 -19.02 -3.98
N PHE A 100 7.51 -18.75 -3.54
CA PHE A 100 6.88 -17.44 -3.69
C PHE A 100 7.52 -16.46 -2.71
N LYS A 101 7.90 -15.29 -3.19
CA LYS A 101 8.39 -14.14 -2.44
C LYS A 101 7.68 -12.90 -2.92
N LEU A 102 7.16 -12.11 -1.99
CA LEU A 102 6.60 -10.80 -2.23
C LEU A 102 7.37 -9.80 -1.38
N ASP A 103 7.78 -8.71 -2.01
CA ASP A 103 8.45 -7.60 -1.38
C ASP A 103 7.74 -6.32 -1.80
N VAL A 104 7.25 -5.57 -0.82
CA VAL A 104 6.67 -4.25 -1.00
C VAL A 104 7.54 -3.29 -0.22
N THR A 105 8.03 -2.25 -0.88
CA THR A 105 8.69 -1.13 -0.22
C THR A 105 8.10 0.17 -0.74
N GLY A 106 8.09 1.19 0.09
CA GLY A 106 7.65 2.51 -0.35
C GLY A 106 8.02 3.60 0.64
N ARG A 107 7.97 4.82 0.14
CA ARG A 107 8.21 6.03 0.91
C ARG A 107 7.23 7.13 0.51
N LEU A 108 6.84 7.95 1.46
CA LEU A 108 6.01 9.14 1.27
C LEU A 108 6.58 10.24 2.15
N GLN A 109 6.94 11.39 1.57
CA GLN A 109 7.67 12.45 2.25
C GLN A 109 7.13 13.84 1.88
N PRO A 110 7.04 14.77 2.85
CA PRO A 110 6.69 16.15 2.57
C PRO A 110 7.93 16.91 2.07
N ILE A 111 7.75 17.69 1.01
CA ILE A 111 8.78 18.54 0.41
C ILE A 111 8.19 19.93 0.25
N ALA A 112 8.88 20.96 0.74
CA ALA A 112 8.52 22.34 0.44
C ALA A 112 9.10 22.71 -0.93
N ASP A 113 8.28 23.30 -1.79
CA ASP A 113 8.76 23.91 -3.03
C ASP A 113 9.39 25.29 -2.80
N GLU A 114 9.87 25.92 -3.87
CA GLU A 114 10.50 27.24 -3.82
C GLU A 114 9.54 28.36 -3.36
N GLN A 115 8.23 28.12 -3.45
CA GLN A 115 7.15 29.02 -3.04
C GLN A 115 6.63 28.71 -1.63
N GLU A 116 7.33 27.88 -0.85
CA GLU A 116 6.94 27.40 0.47
C GLU A 116 5.61 26.63 0.48
N GLN A 117 5.15 26.12 -0.67
CA GLN A 117 4.00 25.24 -0.76
C GLN A 117 4.45 23.80 -0.53
N TRP A 118 3.66 23.05 0.24
CA TRP A 118 3.97 21.67 0.57
C TRP A 118 3.51 20.73 -0.55
N LEU A 119 4.44 19.91 -1.02
CA LEU A 119 4.22 18.75 -1.87
C LEU A 119 4.38 17.49 -1.03
N LEU A 120 3.59 16.46 -1.31
CA LEU A 120 3.82 15.12 -0.79
C LEU A 120 4.27 14.24 -1.95
N GLU A 121 5.53 13.82 -1.90
CA GLU A 121 6.12 12.94 -2.89
C GLU A 121 6.25 11.53 -2.34
N GLY A 122 6.03 10.53 -3.19
CA GLY A 122 6.19 9.15 -2.80
C GLY A 122 6.57 8.24 -3.95
N GLU A 123 7.09 7.09 -3.58
CA GLU A 123 7.49 6.02 -4.48
C GLU A 123 7.12 4.68 -3.83
N ALA A 124 6.64 3.74 -4.64
CA ALA A 124 6.37 2.37 -4.22
C ALA A 124 6.98 1.39 -5.23
N ASP A 125 7.75 0.42 -4.72
CA ASP A 125 8.29 -0.72 -5.45
C ASP A 125 7.61 -2.00 -4.96
N LEU A 126 7.02 -2.72 -5.91
CA LEU A 126 6.38 -4.00 -5.68
C LEU A 126 7.07 -5.06 -6.52
N GLN A 127 7.65 -6.05 -5.85
CA GLN A 127 8.36 -7.15 -6.49
C GLN A 127 7.75 -8.47 -6.07
N VAL A 128 7.54 -9.35 -7.04
CA VAL A 128 7.10 -10.72 -6.80
C VAL A 128 8.05 -11.68 -7.51
N LYS A 129 8.52 -12.70 -6.80
CA LYS A 129 9.27 -13.81 -7.35
C LYS A 129 8.53 -15.10 -7.04
N LEU A 130 8.39 -15.98 -8.02
CA LEU A 130 7.73 -17.26 -7.79
C LEU A 130 8.29 -18.34 -8.71
N GLU A 131 8.15 -19.59 -8.28
CA GLU A 131 8.33 -20.73 -9.17
C GLU A 131 7.07 -20.91 -10.00
N LEU A 132 7.24 -20.94 -11.33
CA LEU A 132 6.09 -21.14 -12.20
C LEU A 132 5.46 -22.50 -11.90
N PRO A 133 4.16 -22.55 -11.60
CA PRO A 133 3.45 -23.81 -11.40
C PRO A 133 3.40 -24.61 -12.71
N PRO A 134 3.30 -25.95 -12.66
CA PRO A 134 3.33 -26.81 -13.84
C PRO A 134 2.37 -26.40 -14.98
N PRO A 135 1.12 -25.98 -14.71
CA PRO A 135 0.23 -25.54 -15.78
C PRO A 135 0.77 -24.35 -16.58
N LEU A 136 1.57 -23.47 -15.96
CA LEU A 136 2.16 -22.30 -16.62
C LEU A 136 3.49 -22.60 -17.32
N TRP A 137 4.01 -23.83 -17.26
CA TRP A 137 5.22 -24.20 -18.00
C TRP A 137 5.01 -24.15 -19.52
N PHE A 138 3.77 -24.35 -19.97
CA PHE A 138 3.40 -24.27 -21.39
C PHE A 138 3.05 -22.85 -21.86
N THR A 139 2.90 -21.90 -20.92
CA THR A 139 2.66 -20.49 -21.27
C THR A 139 3.99 -19.80 -21.60
N PRO A 140 4.08 -19.03 -22.70
CA PRO A 140 5.30 -18.29 -23.02
C PRO A 140 5.73 -17.38 -21.85
N LYS A 141 6.98 -17.51 -21.40
CA LYS A 141 7.50 -16.73 -20.25
C LYS A 141 7.32 -15.22 -20.42
N ALA A 142 7.45 -14.71 -21.65
CA ALA A 142 7.23 -13.30 -21.96
C ALA A 142 5.79 -12.86 -21.68
N LEU A 143 4.81 -13.70 -21.99
CA LEU A 143 3.39 -13.43 -21.69
C LEU A 143 3.15 -13.46 -20.18
N VAL A 144 3.65 -14.49 -19.48
CA VAL A 144 3.54 -14.59 -18.01
C VAL A 144 4.16 -13.36 -17.33
N LYS A 145 5.36 -12.95 -17.77
CA LYS A 145 6.06 -11.77 -17.24
C LYS A 145 5.25 -10.50 -17.46
N LYS A 146 4.80 -10.25 -18.71
CA LYS A 146 4.04 -9.05 -19.06
C LYS A 146 2.75 -8.95 -18.26
N THR A 147 2.03 -10.07 -18.10
CA THR A 147 0.82 -10.12 -17.29
C THR A 147 1.11 -9.88 -15.81
N GLY A 148 2.20 -10.45 -15.28
CA GLY A 148 2.62 -10.25 -13.89
C GLY A 148 2.99 -8.80 -13.60
N ASP A 149 3.87 -8.21 -14.40
CA ASP A 149 4.26 -6.79 -14.26
C ASP A 149 3.05 -5.86 -14.38
N ARG A 150 2.13 -6.15 -15.31
CA ARG A 150 0.88 -5.41 -15.45
C ARG A 150 0.03 -5.51 -14.20
N LEU A 151 -0.14 -6.71 -13.65
CA LEU A 151 -0.94 -6.91 -12.45
C LEU A 151 -0.40 -6.11 -11.27
N LEU A 152 0.92 -6.17 -11.03
CA LEU A 152 1.55 -5.39 -9.96
C LEU A 152 1.37 -3.89 -10.17
N ARG A 153 1.50 -3.41 -11.42
CA ARG A 153 1.27 -1.99 -11.75
C ARG A 153 -0.17 -1.57 -11.47
N GLU A 154 -1.15 -2.39 -11.84
CA GLU A 154 -2.57 -2.11 -11.55
C GLU A 154 -2.85 -2.03 -10.05
N ILE A 155 -2.18 -2.84 -9.22
CA ILE A 155 -2.27 -2.76 -7.76
C ILE A 155 -1.72 -1.42 -7.27
N LEU A 156 -0.49 -1.06 -7.68
CA LEU A 156 0.13 0.21 -7.28
C LEU A 156 -0.67 1.43 -7.74
N GLN A 157 -1.23 1.40 -8.95
CA GLN A 157 -2.07 2.47 -9.49
C GLN A 157 -3.36 2.67 -8.70
N ARG A 158 -3.96 1.59 -8.18
CA ARG A 158 -5.12 1.70 -7.29
C ARG A 158 -4.75 2.37 -5.97
N ILE A 159 -3.63 1.97 -5.36
CA ILE A 159 -3.13 2.59 -4.12
C ILE A 159 -2.83 4.07 -4.35
N LYS A 160 -2.15 4.40 -5.46
CA LYS A 160 -1.88 5.78 -5.87
C LYS A 160 -3.17 6.59 -6.04
N GLY A 161 -4.18 6.02 -6.71
CA GLY A 161 -5.49 6.67 -6.87
C GLY A 161 -6.16 6.95 -5.52
N GLN A 162 -6.18 5.97 -4.61
CA GLN A 162 -6.73 6.15 -3.27
C GLN A 162 -5.98 7.23 -2.47
N LEU A 163 -4.66 7.26 -2.59
CA LEU A 163 -3.82 8.29 -1.96
C LEU A 163 -4.15 9.68 -2.52
N LEU A 164 -4.23 9.83 -3.84
CA LEU A 164 -4.57 11.10 -4.49
C LEU A 164 -6.00 11.57 -4.14
N ASP A 165 -6.93 10.63 -4.04
CA ASP A 165 -8.34 10.94 -3.78
C ASP A 165 -8.58 11.26 -2.31
N GLN A 166 -8.12 10.41 -1.38
CA GLN A 166 -8.57 10.46 0.01
C GLN A 166 -7.61 11.16 0.96
N LEU A 167 -6.29 11.09 0.74
CA LEU A 167 -5.31 11.63 1.70
C LEU A 167 -5.52 13.13 1.90
N VAL A 168 -5.65 13.89 0.81
CA VAL A 168 -5.83 15.35 0.88
C VAL A 168 -7.11 15.72 1.61
N ARG A 169 -8.21 15.00 1.34
CA ARG A 169 -9.50 15.24 1.99
C ARG A 169 -9.45 14.90 3.48
N ASP A 170 -8.88 13.76 3.82
CA ASP A 170 -8.74 13.31 5.20
C ASP A 170 -7.83 14.25 6.00
N TYR A 171 -6.71 14.67 5.41
CA TYR A 171 -5.82 15.66 6.00
C TYR A 171 -6.53 16.99 6.27
N GLN A 172 -7.31 17.53 5.34
CA GLN A 172 -8.05 18.77 5.57
C GLN A 172 -9.06 18.64 6.71
N VAL A 173 -9.76 17.50 6.82
CA VAL A 173 -10.69 17.24 7.93
C VAL A 173 -9.93 17.14 9.25
N TRP A 174 -8.83 16.38 9.28
CA TRP A 174 -7.99 16.20 10.46
C TRP A 174 -7.33 17.50 10.94
N ALA A 175 -6.85 18.32 10.00
CA ALA A 175 -6.17 19.58 10.29
C ALA A 175 -7.14 20.66 10.80
N ASN A 176 -8.39 20.64 10.33
CA ASN A 176 -9.45 21.55 10.78
C ASN A 176 -10.15 21.08 12.08
N GLY A 177 -10.15 19.78 12.37
CA GLY A 177 -10.83 19.23 13.54
C GLY A 177 -10.06 19.50 14.84
N THR A 178 -10.69 20.13 15.83
CA THR A 178 -10.21 20.10 17.23
C THR A 178 -10.09 18.64 17.68
N ARG A 179 -8.99 18.27 18.37
CA ARG A 179 -8.59 16.89 18.73
C ARG A 179 -9.65 15.99 19.41
N GLU A 180 -10.84 16.49 19.69
CA GLU A 180 -11.90 15.76 20.39
C GLU A 180 -12.84 14.96 19.47
N ASN A 181 -12.82 15.16 18.15
CA ASN A 181 -13.79 14.51 17.23
C ASN A 181 -13.18 13.81 16.00
N SER A 182 -11.88 13.53 16.00
CA SER A 182 -11.21 12.89 14.87
C SER A 182 -11.69 11.43 14.71
N ALA A 183 -12.31 11.14 13.57
CA ALA A 183 -12.83 9.82 13.15
C ALA A 183 -11.81 8.66 13.12
N CYS A 184 -10.57 8.90 13.55
CA CYS A 184 -9.53 7.89 13.77
C CYS A 184 -9.69 7.14 15.12
N GLY A 185 -10.51 7.65 16.04
CA GLY A 185 -10.60 7.11 17.41
C GLY A 185 -11.49 5.88 17.64
N ASP A 186 -12.30 5.42 16.68
CA ASP A 186 -13.39 4.47 17.02
C ASP A 186 -13.68 3.38 15.98
N ARG A 187 -12.74 3.08 15.07
CA ARG A 187 -13.02 2.10 13.99
C ARG A 187 -12.06 0.93 13.79
N LEU A 188 -11.00 0.81 14.59
CA LEU A 188 -10.09 -0.36 14.54
C LEU A 188 -10.08 -1.20 15.83
N GLU A 189 -10.95 -0.90 16.79
CA GLU A 189 -11.25 -1.79 17.91
C GLU A 189 -12.29 -2.82 17.46
N THR A 190 -11.87 -3.84 16.71
CA THR A 190 -12.69 -5.06 16.56
C THR A 190 -11.99 -6.23 17.22
N HIS A 191 -12.64 -6.67 18.30
CA HIS A 191 -12.41 -7.79 19.20
C HIS A 191 -11.90 -9.11 18.57
N PRO A 192 -11.22 -9.95 19.38
CA PRO A 192 -10.70 -11.27 18.98
C PRO A 192 -11.78 -12.31 18.63
#